data_AF-A0A349BVR0-F1
#
_entry.id   AF-A0A349BVR0-F1
#
_cell.length_a   1.000
_cell.length_b   1.000
_cell.length_c   1.000
_cell.angle_alpha   90.00
_cell.angle_beta   90.00
_cell.angle_gamma   90.00
#
_symmetry.space_group_name_H-M   'P 1'
#
loop_
_entity.id
_entity.type
_entity.pdbx_description
1 polymer ?
#
loop_
_entity_poly.entity_id
_entity_poly.type
_entity_poly.pdbx_seq_one_letter_code
_entity_poly.pdbx_strand_id
1 'polypeptide(L)'
;MTKQKLSFFHPDQDHQKSLHLAQEGISAGFPSPADDFKELRISIDQEVVRNEEATFYARVSGQSMQGAGLDDGDLLVIDRSLEPQHDKIAVCYIDGEFTVKRLKVAAEGIFLMPENPNYKPIKMNEENELIIWGIVTYV
;
A
#
# COMPACT_ATOMS: atom_id res chain seq x y z
N MET A 1 -15.37 -15.78 53.72
CA MET A 1 -14.82 -14.68 52.92
C MET A 1 -14.47 -15.24 51.55
N THR A 2 -15.34 -14.99 50.58
CA THR A 2 -15.40 -15.69 49.29
C THR A 2 -14.52 -14.97 48.28
N LYS A 3 -13.48 -15.65 47.74
CA LYS A 3 -12.68 -15.14 46.62
C LYS A 3 -13.55 -15.16 45.35
N GLN A 4 -13.92 -13.99 44.85
CA GLN A 4 -14.48 -13.86 43.50
C GLN A 4 -13.38 -14.20 42.48
N LYS A 5 -13.62 -15.28 41.73
CA LYS A 5 -12.81 -15.67 40.57
C LYS A 5 -13.34 -14.89 39.37
N LEU A 6 -12.85 -13.67 39.18
CA LEU A 6 -13.17 -12.86 38.00
C LEU A 6 -12.71 -13.62 36.75
N SER A 7 -13.64 -13.86 35.82
CA SER A 7 -13.35 -14.49 34.54
C SER A 7 -13.52 -13.42 33.46
N PHE A 8 -12.41 -13.07 32.81
CA PHE A 8 -12.40 -12.12 31.71
C PHE A 8 -12.55 -12.89 30.40
N PHE A 9 -13.70 -12.71 29.74
CA PHE A 9 -13.87 -13.16 28.36
C PHE A 9 -13.17 -12.17 27.44
N HIS A 10 -12.15 -12.63 26.74
CA HIS A 10 -11.46 -11.86 25.71
C HIS A 10 -12.14 -12.20 24.38
N PRO A 11 -12.50 -11.20 23.55
CA PRO A 11 -13.02 -11.48 22.22
C PRO A 11 -11.95 -12.26 21.43
N ASP A 12 -12.38 -13.32 20.76
CA ASP A 12 -11.53 -14.13 19.89
C ASP A 12 -11.04 -13.24 18.74
N GLN A 13 -9.74 -12.90 18.74
CA GLN A 13 -9.16 -11.96 17.76
C GLN A 13 -8.86 -12.62 16.41
N ASP A 14 -9.14 -13.92 16.26
CA ASP A 14 -8.76 -14.73 15.10
C ASP A 14 -9.71 -14.66 13.89
N HIS A 15 -10.52 -13.61 13.79
CA HIS A 15 -11.30 -13.36 12.58
C HIS A 15 -10.49 -12.54 11.55
N GLN A 16 -9.34 -13.06 11.11
CA GLN A 16 -8.70 -12.58 9.89
C GLN A 16 -9.63 -12.97 8.71
N LYS A 17 -10.21 -11.98 8.04
CA LYS A 17 -11.02 -12.20 6.83
C LYS A 17 -10.10 -12.79 5.76
N SER A 18 -10.12 -14.11 5.63
CA SER A 18 -9.38 -14.83 4.60
C SER A 18 -10.17 -14.80 3.31
N LEU A 19 -9.52 -14.41 2.23
CA LEU A 19 -10.07 -14.50 0.88
C LEU A 19 -9.55 -15.78 0.24
N HIS A 20 -10.32 -16.35 -0.67
CA HIS A 20 -9.94 -17.56 -1.40
C HIS A 20 -9.01 -17.17 -2.54
N LEU A 21 -7.80 -17.76 -2.60
CA LEU A 21 -6.88 -17.62 -3.72
C LEU A 21 -6.89 -18.91 -4.54
N ALA A 22 -6.95 -18.79 -5.86
CA ALA A 22 -6.75 -19.92 -6.77
C ALA A 22 -5.29 -20.36 -6.73
N GLN A 23 -5.03 -21.63 -6.41
CA GLN A 23 -3.66 -22.20 -6.33
C GLN A 23 -3.00 -22.39 -7.69
N GLU A 24 -3.81 -22.58 -8.74
CA GLU A 24 -3.32 -22.63 -10.10
C GLU A 24 -3.30 -21.22 -10.68
N GLY A 25 -2.23 -20.90 -11.43
CA GLY A 25 -2.22 -19.68 -12.23
C GLY A 25 -3.47 -19.66 -13.09
N ILE A 26 -4.24 -18.59 -13.02
CA ILE A 26 -5.45 -18.43 -13.83
C ILE A 26 -4.99 -18.43 -15.29
N SER A 27 -5.13 -19.58 -15.95
CA SER A 27 -4.85 -19.71 -17.37
C SER A 27 -5.85 -18.84 -18.12
N ALA A 28 -5.37 -17.97 -19.02
CA ALA A 28 -6.25 -17.18 -19.89
C ALA A 28 -7.02 -18.05 -20.91
N GLY A 29 -6.89 -19.39 -20.84
CA GLY A 29 -7.58 -20.38 -21.67
C GLY A 29 -8.78 -21.04 -20.99
N PHE A 30 -9.24 -22.17 -21.56
CA PHE A 30 -10.45 -22.87 -21.10
C PHE A 30 -10.14 -23.68 -19.82
N PRO A 31 -10.77 -23.41 -18.67
CA PRO A 31 -10.54 -24.16 -17.44
C PRO A 31 -11.16 -25.55 -17.54
N SER A 32 -10.38 -26.59 -17.23
CA SER A 32 -10.90 -27.96 -17.18
C SER A 32 -11.78 -28.14 -15.94
N PRO A 33 -12.98 -28.75 -16.03
CA PRO A 33 -13.95 -28.81 -14.92
C PRO A 33 -13.59 -29.76 -13.76
N ALA A 34 -12.44 -30.44 -13.81
CA ALA A 34 -12.17 -31.65 -13.03
C ALA A 34 -11.14 -31.48 -11.91
N ASP A 35 -10.58 -30.27 -11.70
CA ASP A 35 -9.74 -30.00 -10.54
C ASP A 35 -10.61 -29.54 -9.37
N ASP A 36 -10.71 -30.41 -8.38
CA ASP A 36 -11.21 -30.06 -7.05
C ASP A 36 -10.37 -28.89 -6.52
N PHE A 37 -10.96 -27.69 -6.53
CA PHE A 37 -10.34 -26.45 -6.05
C PHE A 37 -9.87 -26.65 -4.61
N LYS A 38 -8.59 -26.93 -4.44
CA LYS A 38 -7.91 -26.73 -3.16
C LYS A 38 -7.86 -25.23 -2.94
N GLU A 39 -8.90 -24.67 -2.32
CA GLU A 39 -8.94 -23.26 -1.99
C GLU A 39 -7.92 -22.99 -0.88
N LEU A 40 -6.80 -22.34 -1.22
CA LEU A 40 -5.89 -21.83 -0.19
C LEU A 40 -6.50 -20.52 0.33
N ARG A 41 -6.67 -20.43 1.64
CA ARG A 41 -7.03 -19.17 2.30
C ARG A 41 -5.80 -18.29 2.33
N ILE A 42 -5.92 -17.06 1.84
CA ILE A 42 -4.85 -16.06 1.93
C ILE A 42 -5.24 -14.94 2.87
N SER A 43 -4.24 -14.42 3.56
CA SER A 43 -4.32 -13.13 4.26
C SER A 43 -3.56 -12.10 3.44
N ILE A 44 -4.18 -10.95 3.17
CA ILE A 44 -3.51 -9.84 2.48
C ILE A 44 -2.22 -9.49 3.21
N ASP A 45 -2.26 -9.42 4.55
CA ASP A 45 -1.09 -9.08 5.35
C ASP A 45 0.06 -10.05 5.06
N GLN A 46 -0.20 -11.36 5.02
CA GLN A 46 0.84 -12.37 4.78
C GLN A 46 1.43 -12.30 3.36
N GLU A 47 0.67 -11.82 2.38
CA GLU A 47 1.10 -11.75 0.98
C GLU A 47 1.87 -10.45 0.68
N VAL A 48 1.43 -9.32 1.26
CA VAL A 48 1.92 -7.98 0.86
C VAL A 48 2.82 -7.32 1.90
N VAL A 49 2.71 -7.71 3.17
CA VAL A 49 3.48 -7.12 4.28
C VAL A 49 4.77 -7.89 4.46
N ARG A 50 5.90 -7.26 4.13
CA ARG A 50 7.24 -7.84 4.38
C ARG A 50 7.76 -7.53 5.78
N ASN A 51 7.38 -6.37 6.31
CA ASN A 51 7.77 -5.90 7.63
C ASN A 51 6.58 -5.20 8.28
N GLU A 52 5.92 -5.88 9.22
CA GLU A 52 4.71 -5.39 9.89
C GLU A 52 4.92 -4.05 10.59
N GLU A 53 6.07 -3.86 11.26
CA GLU A 53 6.35 -2.63 12.00
C GLU A 53 6.61 -1.42 11.10
N ALA A 54 7.00 -1.67 9.84
CA ALA A 54 7.29 -0.63 8.85
C ALA A 54 6.20 -0.47 7.78
N THR A 55 5.14 -1.27 7.82
CA THR A 55 4.08 -1.26 6.81
C THR A 55 2.86 -0.49 7.29
N PHE A 56 2.35 0.38 6.43
CA PHE A 56 1.20 1.23 6.69
C PHE A 56 0.23 1.19 5.53
N TYR A 57 -1.04 1.42 5.83
CA TYR A 57 -2.08 1.51 4.83
C TYR A 57 -2.61 2.94 4.73
N ALA A 58 -2.89 3.40 3.52
CA ALA A 58 -3.56 4.67 3.27
C ALA A 58 -4.54 4.53 2.12
N ARG A 59 -5.53 5.43 2.03
CA ARG A 59 -6.38 5.52 0.85
C ARG A 59 -5.96 6.67 -0.04
N VAL A 60 -5.95 6.42 -1.35
CA VAL A 60 -5.75 7.46 -2.35
C VAL A 60 -6.92 8.45 -2.27
N SER A 61 -6.60 9.73 -2.34
CA SER A 61 -7.56 10.82 -2.47
C SER A 61 -7.15 11.70 -3.65
N GLY A 62 -8.05 11.87 -4.60
CA GLY A 62 -7.83 12.62 -5.83
C GLY A 62 -7.24 11.80 -6.98
N GLN A 63 -6.92 12.49 -8.08
CA GLN A 63 -6.70 11.85 -9.39
C GLN A 63 -5.27 12.05 -9.93
N SER A 64 -4.36 12.60 -9.12
CA SER A 64 -3.03 12.99 -9.61
C SER A 64 -2.14 11.81 -10.05
N MET A 65 -2.50 10.58 -9.72
CA MET A 65 -1.72 9.37 -9.97
C MET A 65 -2.44 8.33 -10.84
N GLN A 66 -3.53 8.70 -11.53
CA GLN A 66 -4.34 7.76 -12.33
C GLN A 66 -3.56 7.04 -13.43
N GLY A 67 -2.60 7.69 -14.08
CA GLY A 67 -1.74 7.07 -15.09
C GLY A 67 -0.80 6.00 -14.53
N ALA A 68 -0.62 5.95 -13.20
CA ALA A 68 0.07 4.86 -12.51
C ALA A 68 -0.88 3.78 -11.96
N GLY A 69 -2.17 3.85 -12.30
CA GLY A 69 -3.18 2.91 -11.80
C GLY A 69 -3.60 3.16 -10.35
N LEU A 70 -3.43 4.39 -9.83
CA LEU A 70 -3.94 4.80 -8.52
C LEU A 70 -5.16 5.69 -8.74
N ASP A 71 -6.34 5.12 -8.54
CA ASP A 71 -7.63 5.80 -8.59
C ASP A 71 -8.08 6.25 -7.20
N ASP A 72 -9.04 7.18 -7.18
CA ASP A 72 -9.61 7.70 -5.94
C ASP A 72 -10.27 6.57 -5.13
N GLY A 73 -9.86 6.42 -3.87
CA GLY A 73 -10.37 5.39 -2.96
C GLY A 73 -9.53 4.12 -2.89
N ASP A 74 -8.53 3.92 -3.75
CA ASP A 74 -7.65 2.74 -3.74
C ASP A 74 -6.88 2.61 -2.43
N LEU A 75 -6.60 1.36 -2.03
CA LEU A 75 -5.89 1.05 -0.79
C LEU A 75 -4.40 0.85 -1.07
N LEU A 76 -3.57 1.74 -0.55
CA LEU A 76 -2.12 1.65 -0.68
C LEU A 76 -1.52 0.81 0.43
N VAL A 77 -0.58 -0.05 0.07
CA VAL A 77 0.37 -0.67 0.99
C VAL A 77 1.68 0.12 0.91
N ILE A 78 2.12 0.67 2.03
CA ILE A 78 3.25 1.59 2.14
C ILE A 78 4.30 0.99 3.05
N ASP A 79 5.52 0.84 2.57
CA ASP A 79 6.65 0.34 3.35
C ASP A 79 7.66 1.47 3.63
N ARG A 80 7.91 1.77 4.90
CA ARG A 80 8.88 2.79 5.34
C ARG A 80 10.31 2.29 5.45
N SER A 81 10.51 0.97 5.43
CA SER A 81 11.85 0.38 5.48
C SER A 81 12.57 0.43 4.13
N LEU A 82 11.83 0.70 3.05
CA LEU A 82 12.37 0.83 1.70
C LEU A 82 12.97 2.21 1.47
N GLU A 83 14.16 2.23 0.89
CA GLU A 83 14.82 3.47 0.50
C GLU A 83 14.08 4.15 -0.67
N PRO A 84 13.84 5.47 -0.60
CA PRO A 84 13.31 6.24 -1.72
C PRO A 84 14.28 6.27 -2.90
N GLN A 85 13.80 5.89 -4.08
CA GLN A 85 14.60 5.82 -5.30
C GLN A 85 13.88 6.44 -6.48
N HIS A 86 14.64 6.74 -7.54
CA HIS A 86 14.09 7.23 -8.80
C HIS A 86 13.02 6.25 -9.35
N ASP A 87 11.93 6.83 -9.84
CA ASP A 87 10.75 6.20 -10.42
C ASP A 87 9.90 5.38 -9.44
N LYS A 88 10.22 5.38 -8.15
CA LYS A 88 9.33 4.82 -7.12
C LYS A 88 8.17 5.75 -6.84
N ILE A 89 7.00 5.16 -6.56
CA ILE A 89 5.83 5.88 -6.06
C ILE A 89 5.99 5.97 -4.54
N ALA A 90 5.99 7.20 -4.03
CA ALA A 90 6.20 7.47 -2.62
C ALA A 90 5.05 8.29 -2.04
N VAL A 91 4.74 7.98 -0.79
CA VAL A 91 3.94 8.87 0.05
C VAL A 91 4.87 9.92 0.60
N CYS A 92 4.60 11.16 0.25
CA CYS A 92 5.37 12.33 0.63
C CYS A 92 4.52 13.18 1.57
N TYR A 93 5.15 13.80 2.57
CA TYR A 93 4.55 14.83 3.39
C TYR A 93 5.26 16.14 3.07
N ILE A 94 4.51 17.11 2.54
CA ILE A 94 5.00 18.42 2.09
C ILE A 94 4.05 19.51 2.58
N ASP A 95 4.58 20.61 3.11
CA ASP A 95 3.81 21.79 3.53
C ASP A 95 2.59 21.49 4.44
N GLY A 96 2.67 20.42 5.25
CA GLY A 96 1.60 20.00 6.16
C GLY A 96 0.59 19.00 5.60
N GLU A 97 0.74 18.57 4.35
CA GLU A 97 -0.21 17.68 3.68
C GLU A 97 0.48 16.42 3.12
N PHE A 98 -0.23 15.28 3.20
CA PHE A 98 0.19 14.04 2.55
C PHE A 98 -0.17 14.05 1.07
N THR A 99 0.77 13.63 0.22
CA THR A 99 0.56 13.45 -1.21
C THR A 99 1.25 12.19 -1.70
N VAL A 100 0.74 11.60 -2.77
CA VAL A 100 1.36 10.45 -3.43
C VAL A 100 1.87 10.89 -4.79
N LYS A 101 3.16 10.67 -5.05
CA LYS A 101 3.84 11.11 -6.27
C LYS A 101 4.92 10.11 -6.68
N ARG A 102 5.27 10.10 -7.97
CA ARG A 102 6.46 9.39 -8.44
C ARG A 102 7.69 10.26 -8.19
N LEU A 103 8.70 9.69 -7.55
CA LEU A 103 9.96 10.36 -7.29
C LEU A 103 10.82 10.39 -8.56
N LYS A 104 11.20 11.59 -8.99
CA LYS A 104 12.22 11.76 -10.02
C LYS A 104 13.46 12.40 -9.40
N VAL A 105 14.54 11.64 -9.35
CA VAL A 105 15.83 12.09 -8.82
C VAL A 105 16.74 12.37 -10.01
N ALA A 106 17.04 13.65 -10.25
CA ALA A 106 17.88 14.11 -11.34
C ALA A 106 19.05 14.96 -10.83
N ALA A 107 20.01 15.27 -11.70
CA ALA A 107 21.16 16.10 -11.33
C ALA A 107 20.74 17.51 -10.86
N GLU A 108 19.63 18.03 -11.39
CA GLU A 108 19.08 19.34 -11.03
C GLU A 108 18.20 19.36 -9.76
N GLY A 109 18.01 18.20 -9.10
CA GLY A 109 17.24 18.05 -7.86
C GLY A 109 16.20 16.94 -7.87
N ILE A 110 15.35 16.93 -6.83
CA ILE A 110 14.25 15.99 -6.65
C ILE A 110 12.94 16.62 -7.15
N PHE A 111 12.16 15.84 -7.88
CA PHE A 111 10.84 16.22 -8.36
C PHE A 111 9.80 15.20 -7.91
N LEU A 112 8.63 15.70 -7.54
CA LEU A 112 7.44 14.90 -7.30
C LEU A 112 6.57 14.97 -8.55
N MET A 113 6.58 13.89 -9.30
CA MET A 113 5.90 13.78 -10.60
C MET A 113 4.49 13.24 -10.39
N PRO A 114 3.44 13.96 -10.84
CA PRO A 114 2.13 13.35 -11.00
C PRO A 114 2.13 12.43 -12.23
N GLU A 115 1.20 11.48 -12.23
CA GLU A 115 0.93 10.58 -13.36
C GLU A 115 -0.44 10.94 -13.96
N ASN A 116 -0.71 12.24 -14.05
CA ASN A 116 -1.92 12.76 -14.67
C ASN A 116 -1.58 14.09 -15.38
N PRO A 117 -1.83 14.21 -16.70
CA PRO A 117 -1.49 15.41 -17.48
C PRO A 117 -2.11 16.72 -16.97
N ASN A 118 -3.20 16.65 -16.20
CA ASN A 118 -3.87 17.82 -15.63
C ASN A 118 -3.12 18.41 -14.42
N TYR A 119 -2.11 17.72 -13.91
CA TYR A 119 -1.34 18.12 -12.74
C TYR A 119 0.10 18.43 -13.13
N LYS A 120 0.71 19.40 -12.43
CA LYS A 120 2.08 19.84 -12.70
C LYS A 120 3.09 19.13 -11.78
N PRO A 121 4.30 18.80 -12.27
CA PRO A 121 5.40 18.38 -11.41
C PRO A 121 5.72 19.42 -10.34
N ILE A 122 6.06 18.96 -9.15
CA ILE A 122 6.52 19.80 -8.05
C ILE A 122 8.04 19.62 -7.94
N LYS A 123 8.80 20.71 -8.14
CA LYS A 123 10.24 20.70 -7.89
C LYS A 123 10.49 21.01 -6.43
N MET A 124 11.28 20.18 -5.76
CA MET A 124 11.67 20.43 -4.38
C MET A 124 12.82 21.42 -4.33
N ASN A 125 12.67 22.44 -3.49
CA ASN A 125 13.70 23.44 -3.20
C ASN A 125 14.18 23.27 -1.75
N GLU A 126 15.31 23.89 -1.41
CA GLU A 126 15.86 23.86 -0.03
C GLU A 126 14.93 24.49 1.02
N GLU A 127 13.97 25.32 0.59
CA GLU A 127 12.97 25.95 1.46
C GLU A 127 11.78 25.03 1.75
N ASN A 128 11.56 23.99 0.94
CA ASN A 128 10.45 23.07 1.15
C ASN A 128 10.91 21.88 1.99
N GLU A 129 10.23 21.64 3.10
CA GLU A 129 10.47 20.44 3.91
C GLU A 129 9.78 19.24 3.24
N LEU A 130 10.57 18.43 2.53
CA LEU A 130 10.12 17.14 2.00
C LEU A 130 10.40 16.03 3.01
N ILE A 131 9.36 15.36 3.46
CA ILE A 131 9.51 14.09 4.18
C ILE A 131 8.96 12.98 3.28
N ILE A 132 9.84 12.05 2.89
CA ILE A 132 9.37 10.80 2.30
C ILE A 132 8.92 9.89 3.44
N TRP A 133 7.63 9.64 3.50
CA TRP A 133 7.03 8.83 4.55
C TRP A 133 7.27 7.34 4.32
N GLY A 134 7.16 6.89 3.07
CA GLY A 134 7.39 5.50 2.68
C GLY A 134 7.09 5.26 1.20
N ILE A 135 7.40 4.05 0.74
CA ILE A 135 7.27 3.64 -0.66
C ILE A 135 6.04 2.78 -0.83
N VAL A 136 5.24 3.08 -1.87
CA VAL A 136 4.08 2.27 -2.22
C VAL A 136 4.57 0.98 -2.87
N THR A 137 4.18 -0.15 -2.28
CA THR A 137 4.54 -1.50 -2.75
C THR A 137 3.41 -2.20 -3.47
N TYR A 138 2.15 -1.94 -3.07
CA TYR A 138 0.94 -2.47 -3.69
C TYR A 138 -0.21 -1.45 -3.67
N VAL A 139 -1.16 -1.65 -4.59
CA VAL A 139 -2.42 -0.91 -4.79
C VAL A 139 -3.53 -1.94 -4.94
#